data_AF-W2WFS4-F1
#
_entry.id   AF-W2WFS4-F1
#
_cell.length_a   1.000
_cell.length_b   1.000
_cell.length_c   1.000
_cell.angle_alpha   90.00
_cell.angle_beta   90.00
_cell.angle_gamma   90.00
#
_symmetry.space_group_name_H-M   'P 1'
#
loop_
_entity.id
_entity.type
_entity.pdbx_description
1 polymer ?
#
loop_
_entity_poly.entity_id
_entity_poly.type
_entity_poly.pdbx_seq_one_letter_code
_entity_poly.pdbx_strand_id
1 'polypeptide(L)'
;MSKHRLNLNILDGNTSGGLKPTGSQSSGCTGSSLGSQIYGRAVEYEGVYGFMYSWYMPKDETLPGLGHRHDWEACVVWIDSLDDPTIVALSASYHYYAYYAY
;
A
#
# COMPACT_ATOMS: atom_id res chain seq x y z
N MET A 1 -28.75 3.58 6.40
CA MET A 1 -27.42 3.11 5.91
C MET A 1 -26.83 4.20 5.05
N SER A 2 -25.90 4.99 5.57
CA SER A 2 -25.27 6.09 4.83
C SER A 2 -24.20 5.53 3.90
N LYS A 3 -24.46 5.55 2.59
CA LYS A 3 -23.45 5.35 1.55
C LYS A 3 -22.42 6.48 1.70
N HIS A 4 -21.31 6.21 2.39
CA HIS A 4 -20.11 7.02 2.28
C HIS A 4 -19.54 6.76 0.89
N ARG A 5 -19.99 7.53 -0.11
CA ARG A 5 -19.44 7.50 -1.46
C ARG A 5 -17.97 7.88 -1.35
N LEU A 6 -17.08 6.94 -1.66
CA LEU A 6 -15.71 7.23 -2.02
C LEU A 6 -15.73 7.93 -3.40
N ASN A 7 -16.06 9.22 -3.42
CA ASN A 7 -15.85 10.08 -4.58
C ASN A 7 -14.37 10.48 -4.60
N LEU A 8 -13.48 9.55 -4.96
CA LEU A 8 -12.08 9.84 -5.18
C LEU A 8 -11.95 10.48 -6.57
N ASN A 9 -12.15 11.80 -6.67
CA ASN A 9 -11.65 12.55 -7.82
C ASN A 9 -10.15 12.82 -7.60
N ILE A 10 -9.35 11.77 -7.76
CA ILE A 10 -7.90 11.77 -7.49
C ILE A 10 -7.19 12.80 -8.37
N LEU A 11 -7.74 13.09 -9.56
CA LEU A 11 -7.20 14.07 -10.50
C LEU A 11 -7.24 15.51 -9.97
N ASP A 12 -8.16 15.80 -9.03
CA ASP A 12 -8.25 17.11 -8.36
C ASP A 12 -7.34 17.19 -7.11
N GLY A 13 -6.57 16.14 -6.81
CA GLY A 13 -5.73 16.06 -5.61
C GLY A 13 -6.47 15.73 -4.31
N ASN A 14 -7.75 15.35 -4.39
CA ASN A 14 -8.50 14.89 -3.22
C ASN A 14 -7.97 13.54 -2.71
N THR A 15 -7.90 13.38 -1.38
CA THR A 15 -7.41 12.15 -0.72
C THR A 15 -8.52 11.45 0.07
N SER A 16 -8.31 10.16 0.35
CA SER A 16 -9.25 9.38 1.18
C SER A 16 -9.21 9.85 2.64
N GLY A 17 -10.38 10.11 3.23
CA GLY A 17 -10.50 10.38 4.67
C GLY A 17 -10.24 9.15 5.57
N GLY A 18 -9.98 7.98 4.99
CA GLY A 18 -9.78 6.73 5.71
C GLY A 18 -11.00 6.26 6.51
N LEU A 19 -10.81 5.22 7.32
CA LEU A 19 -11.81 4.68 8.24
C LEU A 19 -11.28 4.71 9.67
N LYS A 20 -12.18 4.94 10.63
CA LYS A 20 -11.86 4.73 12.03
C LYS A 20 -11.65 3.22 12.27
N PRO A 21 -10.63 2.78 13.03
CA PRO A 21 -10.43 1.37 13.36
C PRO A 21 -11.51 0.93 14.37
N THR A 22 -12.66 0.57 13.84
CA THR A 22 -13.83 0.11 14.59
C THR A 22 -14.54 -0.96 13.77
N GLY A 23 -15.22 -1.89 14.46
CA GLY A 23 -15.88 -3.03 13.82
C GLY A 23 -14.92 -4.19 13.64
N SER A 24 -15.13 -5.01 12.61
CA SER A 24 -14.14 -6.02 12.20
C SER A 24 -13.02 -5.38 11.36
N GLN A 25 -11.91 -6.10 11.20
CA GLN A 25 -10.73 -5.65 10.46
C GLN A 25 -11.07 -5.13 9.05
N SER A 26 -12.01 -5.79 8.34
CA SER A 26 -12.43 -5.40 6.99
C SER A 26 -13.72 -4.55 6.94
N SER A 27 -14.32 -4.23 8.09
CA SER A 27 -15.59 -3.48 8.14
C SER A 27 -15.45 -2.11 7.48
N GLY A 28 -16.24 -1.89 6.42
CA GLY A 28 -16.23 -0.65 5.63
C GLY A 28 -15.14 -0.58 4.55
N CYS A 29 -14.25 -1.57 4.45
CA CYS A 29 -13.15 -1.61 3.48
C CYS A 29 -13.01 -2.95 2.73
N THR A 30 -14.10 -3.69 2.52
CA THR A 30 -14.09 -4.95 1.73
C THR A 30 -13.92 -4.75 0.22
N GLY A 31 -13.86 -3.50 -0.25
CA GLY A 31 -13.72 -3.14 -1.67
C GLY A 31 -14.40 -1.81 -1.98
N SER A 32 -13.81 -1.07 -2.92
CA SER A 32 -14.40 0.15 -3.47
C SER A 32 -15.29 -0.19 -4.66
N SER A 33 -16.40 0.54 -4.84
CA SER A 33 -17.24 0.42 -6.04
C SER A 33 -16.55 0.88 -7.32
N LEU A 34 -15.40 1.56 -7.20
CA LEU A 34 -14.57 1.99 -8.33
C LEU A 34 -13.46 0.98 -8.67
N GLY A 35 -13.38 -0.15 -7.95
CA GLY A 35 -12.28 -1.12 -8.07
C GLY A 35 -11.12 -0.83 -7.11
N SER A 36 -10.14 -1.73 -7.12
CA SER A 36 -8.90 -1.58 -6.34
C SER A 36 -7.89 -0.66 -7.05
N GLN A 37 -6.89 -0.18 -6.31
CA GLN A 37 -5.84 0.70 -6.84
C GLN A 37 -4.47 0.22 -6.37
N ILE A 38 -3.48 0.41 -7.24
CA ILE A 38 -2.06 0.25 -6.97
C ILE A 38 -1.32 1.51 -7.44
N TYR A 39 -0.29 1.92 -6.72
CA TYR A 39 0.62 3.01 -7.09
C TYR A 39 1.97 2.41 -7.50
N GLY A 40 2.57 2.94 -8.56
CA GLY A 40 3.87 2.50 -9.05
C GLY A 40 4.87 3.64 -9.10
N ARG A 41 6.12 3.41 -8.68
CA ARG A 41 7.25 4.34 -8.86
C ARG A 41 8.52 3.55 -9.15
N ALA A 42 9.28 3.98 -10.15
CA ALA A 42 10.55 3.36 -10.52
C ALA A 42 11.73 4.28 -10.17
N VAL A 43 12.87 3.68 -9.84
CA VAL A 43 14.14 4.37 -9.62
C VAL A 43 15.30 3.45 -9.99
N GLU A 44 16.38 4.01 -10.50
CA GLU A 44 17.67 3.32 -10.55
C GLU A 44 18.44 3.62 -9.25
N TYR A 45 18.95 2.59 -8.59
CA TYR A 45 19.71 2.71 -7.35
C TYR A 45 20.91 1.76 -7.40
N GLU A 46 22.13 2.31 -7.31
CA GLU A 46 23.39 1.55 -7.30
C GLU A 46 23.53 0.52 -8.46
N GLY A 47 23.05 0.87 -9.66
CA GLY A 47 23.17 0.04 -10.86
C GLY A 47 22.13 -1.08 -10.98
N VAL A 48 21.13 -1.14 -10.09
CA VAL A 48 19.92 -1.96 -10.24
C VAL A 48 18.67 -1.09 -10.34
N TYR A 49 17.60 -1.61 -10.93
CA TYR A 49 16.35 -0.88 -11.11
C TYR A 49 15.30 -1.38 -10.12
N GLY A 50 14.82 -0.49 -9.26
CA GLY A 50 13.76 -0.75 -8.29
C GLY A 50 12.41 -0.27 -8.79
N PHE A 51 11.43 -1.17 -8.83
CA PHE A 51 10.03 -0.89 -9.13
C PHE A 51 9.21 -1.06 -7.86
N MET A 52 8.89 0.06 -7.21
CA MET A 52 8.04 0.07 -6.03
C MET A 52 6.57 0.03 -6.44
N TYR A 53 5.84 -0.89 -5.84
CA TYR A 53 4.39 -0.98 -5.88
C TYR A 53 3.84 -0.72 -4.50
N SER A 54 2.82 0.11 -4.38
CA SER A 54 2.22 0.46 -3.09
C SER A 54 0.70 0.43 -3.11
N TRP A 55 0.13 0.06 -1.97
CA TRP A 55 -1.31 -0.03 -1.74
C TRP A 55 -1.69 0.83 -0.56
N TYR A 56 -2.88 1.44 -0.68
CA TYR A 56 -3.51 2.17 0.40
C TYR A 56 -4.73 1.40 0.90
N MET A 57 -4.79 1.18 2.21
CA MET A 57 -5.95 0.63 2.90
C MET A 57 -6.56 1.73 3.78
N PRO A 58 -7.90 1.88 3.85
CA PRO A 58 -8.51 2.95 4.64
C PRO A 58 -8.22 2.90 6.14
N LYS A 59 -7.84 1.74 6.67
CA LYS A 59 -7.43 1.47 8.06
C LYS A 59 -6.57 0.22 8.11
N ASP A 60 -5.71 0.15 9.12
CA ASP A 60 -5.11 -1.08 9.63
C ASP A 60 -5.73 -1.37 11.00
N GLU A 61 -6.11 -2.61 11.22
CA GLU A 61 -6.78 -3.05 12.43
C GLU A 61 -6.37 -4.49 12.70
N THR A 62 -5.53 -4.69 13.71
CA THR A 62 -5.04 -6.02 14.11
C THR A 62 -6.15 -6.82 14.80
N LEU A 63 -6.96 -6.13 15.60
CA LEU A 63 -8.13 -6.66 16.30
C LEU A 63 -9.24 -5.61 16.33
N PRO A 64 -10.53 -6.00 16.49
CA PRO A 64 -11.65 -5.08 16.61
C PRO A 64 -11.39 -3.91 17.59
N GLY A 65 -11.35 -2.69 17.06
CA GLY A 65 -11.08 -1.46 17.80
C GLY A 65 -9.61 -1.12 18.06
N LEU A 66 -8.66 -1.96 17.63
CA LEU A 66 -7.21 -1.82 17.88
C LEU A 66 -6.44 -1.70 16.56
N GLY A 67 -6.00 -0.47 16.25
CA GLY A 67 -5.25 -0.16 15.05
C GLY A 67 -5.24 1.33 14.77
N HIS A 68 -5.08 1.70 13.49
CA HIS A 68 -5.05 3.09 13.06
C HIS A 68 -5.85 3.35 11.78
N ARG A 69 -6.27 4.61 11.63
CA ARG A 69 -6.83 5.11 10.38
C ARG A 69 -5.69 5.27 9.38
N HIS A 70 -5.95 4.89 8.14
CA HIS A 70 -4.99 4.84 7.04
C HIS A 70 -3.95 3.74 7.21
N ASP A 71 -3.59 3.13 6.11
CA ASP A 71 -2.46 2.23 6.04
C ASP A 71 -1.87 2.25 4.63
N TRP A 72 -0.55 2.13 4.56
CA TRP A 72 0.22 2.19 3.34
C TRP A 72 1.29 1.10 3.38
N GLU A 73 1.15 0.15 2.46
CA GLU A 73 2.11 -0.94 2.31
C GLU A 73 2.76 -0.85 0.93
N ALA A 74 3.97 -1.40 0.81
CA ALA A 74 4.71 -1.40 -0.43
C ALA A 74 5.57 -2.66 -0.60
N CYS A 75 5.81 -3.04 -1.85
CA CYS A 75 6.89 -3.94 -2.20
C CYS A 75 7.78 -3.31 -3.28
N VAL A 76 9.02 -3.76 -3.38
CA VAL A 76 9.95 -3.36 -4.45
C VAL A 76 10.41 -4.61 -5.17
N VAL A 77 10.27 -4.61 -6.49
CA VAL A 77 10.88 -5.59 -7.39
C VAL A 77 12.18 -5.00 -7.92
N TRP A 78 13.29 -5.68 -7.69
CA TRP A 78 14.60 -5.25 -8.18
C TRP A 78 15.01 -6.08 -9.38
N ILE A 79 15.42 -5.42 -10.46
CA ILE A 79 15.94 -6.06 -11.68
C ILE A 79 17.32 -5.53 -12.03
N ASP A 80 18.12 -6.35 -12.71
CA ASP A 80 19.50 -6.02 -13.12
C ASP A 80 19.61 -5.23 -14.43
N SER A 81 18.64 -5.34 -15.33
CA SER A 81 18.62 -4.68 -16.64
C SER A 81 17.20 -4.31 -17.05
N LEU A 82 17.04 -3.29 -17.90
CA LEU A 82 15.76 -2.92 -18.51
C LEU A 82 15.51 -3.63 -19.85
N ASP A 83 16.57 -4.06 -20.55
CA ASP A 83 16.48 -4.67 -21.88
C ASP A 83 16.25 -6.18 -21.81
N ASP A 84 16.89 -6.86 -20.85
CA ASP A 84 16.75 -8.30 -20.58
C ASP A 84 16.68 -8.52 -19.06
N PRO A 85 15.50 -8.29 -18.44
CA PRO A 85 15.37 -8.15 -17.01
C PRO A 85 15.38 -9.49 -16.27
N THR A 86 16.27 -9.64 -15.29
CA THR A 86 16.21 -10.69 -14.27
C THR A 86 15.81 -10.10 -12.93
N ILE A 87 14.82 -10.70 -12.24
CA ILE A 87 14.51 -10.32 -10.85
C ILE A 87 15.65 -10.79 -9.94
N VAL A 88 16.36 -9.83 -9.34
CA VAL A 88 17.50 -10.09 -8.46
C VAL A 88 17.15 -10.01 -6.98
N ALA A 89 16.11 -9.27 -6.61
CA ALA A 89 15.63 -9.19 -5.24
C ALA A 89 14.15 -8.76 -5.16
N LEU A 90 13.54 -9.06 -4.02
CA LEU A 90 12.22 -8.57 -3.63
C LEU A 90 12.31 -7.97 -2.22
N SER A 91 11.68 -6.83 -2.00
CA SER A 91 11.54 -6.21 -0.69
C SER A 91 10.06 -6.00 -0.39
N ALA A 92 9.62 -6.24 0.84
CA ALA A 92 8.26 -5.96 1.28
C ALA A 92 8.32 -5.11 2.55
N SER A 93 7.44 -4.11 2.66
CA SER A 93 7.28 -3.35 3.89
C SER A 93 6.82 -4.28 5.01
N TYR A 94 7.38 -4.05 6.19
CA TYR A 94 7.01 -4.78 7.39
C TYR A 94 7.25 -3.89 8.59
N HIS A 95 6.21 -3.73 9.41
CA HIS A 95 6.25 -2.85 10.56
C HIS A 95 6.78 -3.60 11.80
N TYR A 96 8.11 -3.83 11.84
CA TYR A 96 8.84 -4.28 13.02
C TYR A 96 10.33 -3.90 12.96
N TYR A 97 10.93 -3.47 14.07
CA TYR A 97 12.37 -3.26 14.19
C TYR A 97 13.08 -4.62 14.28
N ALA A 98 13.51 -5.19 13.16
CA ALA A 98 14.44 -6.31 13.15
C ALA A 98 15.84 -5.79 12.78
N TYR A 99 16.65 -5.47 13.80
CA TYR A 99 18.10 -5.37 13.61
C TYR A 99 18.65 -6.78 13.40
N TYR A 100 18.76 -7.23 12.15
CA TYR A 100 19.62 -8.35 11.83
C TYR A 100 21.04 -7.81 11.70
N ALA A 101 21.80 -7.87 12.79
CA ALA A 101 23.25 -7.80 12.72
C ALA A 101 23.73 -9.09 12.05
N TYR A 102 24.25 -8.98 10.84
CA TYR A 102 25.08 -10.02 10.23
C TYR A 102 26.52 -9.88 10.72
#